data_AF-A0A8T0VC35-F1
#
_entry.id   AF-A0A8T0VC35-F1
#
_cell.length_a   1.000
_cell.length_b   1.000
_cell.length_c   1.000
_cell.angle_alpha   90.00
_cell.angle_beta   90.00
_cell.angle_gamma   90.00
#
_symmetry.space_group_name_H-M   'P 1'
#
loop_
_entity.id
_entity.type
_entity.pdbx_description
1 polymer ?
#
loop_
_entity_poly.entity_id
_entity_poly.type
_entity_poly.pdbx_seq_one_letter_code
_entity_poly.pdbx_strand_id
1 'polypeptide(L)'
;MRVAATQLPLPAVSHPRRRRRDQHAPPAPPGALAAILRSRVIACLRAEDGETALQAAHAAVRGGVSVLEVVMPTPGVLEVIEDLCRSYPSLTFGVGTVLNAADARKAIGSGAQFLMSPGTVMEILHDLEESKVLYIPGVLTPSEVLSACNAGAEVVKVYPVSVMGGEEGKIQRNFRTCQSSHC
;
A
#
# COMPACT_ATOMS: atom_id res chain seq x y z
N MET A 1 76.69 14.92 8.57
CA MET A 1 76.27 14.76 7.16
C MET A 1 74.78 14.42 7.16
N ARG A 2 73.89 15.42 7.08
CA ARG A 2 72.43 15.24 7.15
C ARG A 2 71.89 15.07 5.73
N VAL A 3 71.28 13.92 5.44
CA VAL A 3 70.56 13.66 4.18
C VAL A 3 69.15 14.22 4.33
N ALA A 4 68.82 15.23 3.52
CA ALA A 4 67.47 15.76 3.42
C ALA A 4 66.61 14.81 2.57
N ALA A 5 65.56 14.25 3.15
CA ALA A 5 64.55 13.51 2.42
C ALA A 5 63.58 14.52 1.78
N THR A 6 63.72 14.74 0.47
CA THR A 6 62.80 15.57 -0.31
C THR A 6 61.50 14.78 -0.53
N GLN A 7 60.43 15.19 0.16
CA GLN A 7 59.12 14.57 0.05
C GLN A 7 58.43 15.05 -1.24
N LEU A 8 58.26 14.15 -2.22
CA LEU A 8 57.53 14.43 -3.45
C LEU A 8 56.03 14.53 -3.14
N PRO A 9 55.29 15.56 -3.58
CA PRO A 9 53.86 15.65 -3.33
C PRO A 9 53.09 14.55 -4.10
N LEU A 10 52.20 13.85 -3.40
CA LEU A 10 51.31 12.85 -3.99
C LEU A 10 50.28 13.54 -4.92
N PRO A 11 49.93 12.92 -6.07
CA PRO A 11 48.95 13.48 -6.99
C PRO A 11 47.56 13.52 -6.35
N ALA A 12 46.85 14.64 -6.55
CA ALA A 12 45.49 14.81 -6.07
C ALA A 12 44.55 13.81 -6.74
N VAL A 13 43.96 12.91 -5.94
CA VAL A 13 42.92 11.98 -6.41
C VAL A 13 41.62 12.76 -6.60
N SER A 14 41.35 13.17 -7.84
CA SER A 14 40.07 13.77 -8.22
C SER A 14 38.95 12.74 -8.09
N HIS A 15 38.05 12.94 -7.12
CA HIS A 15 36.82 12.15 -7.03
C HIS A 15 35.96 12.39 -8.28
N PRO A 16 35.42 11.35 -8.93
CA PRO A 16 34.50 11.54 -10.04
C PRO A 16 33.31 12.34 -9.53
N ARG A 17 33.12 13.55 -10.07
CA ARG A 17 31.90 14.34 -9.85
C ARG A 17 30.73 13.44 -10.24
N ARG A 18 29.88 13.10 -9.27
CA ARG A 18 28.59 12.42 -9.50
C ARG A 18 27.90 13.13 -10.65
N ARG A 19 27.84 12.47 -11.82
CA ARG A 19 26.99 12.93 -12.92
C ARG A 19 25.59 13.13 -12.31
N ARG A 20 25.02 14.32 -12.47
CA ARG A 20 23.59 14.53 -12.25
C ARG A 20 22.90 13.45 -13.08
N ARG A 21 22.25 12.49 -12.42
CA ARG A 21 21.38 11.54 -13.09
C ARG A 21 20.31 12.38 -13.75
N ASP A 22 20.34 12.42 -15.08
CA ASP A 22 19.27 13.00 -15.87
C ASP A 22 17.94 12.36 -15.48
N GLN A 23 16.96 13.23 -15.47
CA GLN A 23 15.61 13.07 -14.98
C GLN A 23 14.85 12.07 -15.86
N HIS A 24 14.83 10.80 -15.44
CA HIS A 24 13.68 9.96 -15.72
C HIS A 24 13.34 9.27 -14.40
N ALA A 25 12.63 10.02 -13.55
CA ALA A 25 12.02 9.44 -12.37
C ALA A 25 10.96 8.42 -12.86
N PRO A 26 10.90 7.21 -12.28
CA PRO A 26 9.77 6.33 -12.53
C PRO A 26 8.46 7.08 -12.23
N PRO A 27 7.36 6.77 -12.94
CA PRO A 27 6.08 7.39 -12.69
C PRO A 27 5.77 7.33 -11.19
N ALA A 28 5.24 8.42 -10.64
CA ALA A 28 4.85 8.44 -9.24
C ALA A 28 3.89 7.26 -8.99
N PRO A 29 4.07 6.49 -7.90
CA PRO A 29 3.16 5.41 -7.59
C PRO A 29 1.72 5.96 -7.47
N PRO A 30 0.68 5.16 -7.75
CA PRO A 30 -0.71 5.58 -7.57
C PRO A 30 -0.91 6.25 -6.21
N GLY A 31 -1.81 7.24 -6.13
CA GLY A 31 -1.97 8.08 -4.94
C GLY A 31 -2.06 7.28 -3.65
N ALA A 32 -2.80 6.15 -3.68
CA ALA A 32 -2.95 5.24 -2.56
C ALA A 32 -1.66 4.48 -2.18
N LEU A 33 -0.95 3.89 -3.15
CA LEU A 33 0.30 3.15 -2.87
C LEU A 33 1.35 4.09 -2.26
N ALA A 34 1.46 5.30 -2.80
CA ALA A 34 2.35 6.33 -2.26
C ALA A 34 2.00 6.70 -0.81
N ALA A 35 0.71 6.83 -0.50
CA ALA A 35 0.22 7.13 0.84
C ALA A 35 0.50 5.98 1.82
N ILE A 36 0.25 4.73 1.41
CA ILE A 36 0.54 3.52 2.19
C ILE A 36 2.03 3.44 2.53
N LEU A 37 2.91 3.64 1.54
CA LEU A 37 4.37 3.59 1.76
C LEU A 37 4.87 4.70 2.70
N ARG A 38 4.25 5.89 2.68
CA ARG A 38 4.54 6.98 3.61
C ARG A 38 4.05 6.68 5.03
N SER A 39 2.82 6.19 5.16
CA SER A 39 2.20 5.85 6.45
C SER A 39 2.88 4.64 7.12
N ARG A 40 3.32 3.68 6.32
CA ARG A 40 3.84 2.35 6.71
C ARG A 40 2.84 1.45 7.45
N VAL A 41 1.62 1.93 7.65
CA VAL A 41 0.52 1.20 8.29
C VAL A 41 -0.78 1.47 7.56
N ILE A 42 -1.62 0.43 7.52
CA ILE A 42 -3.04 0.55 7.18
C ILE A 42 -3.83 0.16 8.42
N ALA A 43 -4.66 1.06 8.93
CA ALA A 43 -5.60 0.71 10.00
C ALA A 43 -6.78 -0.06 9.40
N CYS A 44 -7.15 -1.18 10.01
CA CYS A 44 -8.29 -1.99 9.60
C CYS A 44 -9.41 -1.86 10.62
N LEU A 45 -10.57 -1.42 10.14
CA LEU A 45 -11.76 -1.26 10.93
C LEU A 45 -12.82 -2.29 10.54
N ARG A 46 -13.35 -2.96 11.56
CA ARG A 46 -14.53 -3.81 11.51
C ARG A 46 -15.45 -3.39 12.64
N ALA A 47 -16.74 -3.26 12.36
CA ALA A 47 -17.76 -2.98 13.36
C ALA A 47 -19.02 -3.82 13.08
N GLU A 48 -19.95 -3.81 14.04
CA GLU A 48 -21.22 -4.52 13.93
C GLU A 48 -22.24 -3.78 13.05
N ASP A 49 -22.07 -2.47 12.90
CA ASP A 49 -22.92 -1.58 12.12
C ASP A 49 -22.16 -0.36 11.58
N GLY A 50 -22.80 0.38 10.68
CA GLY A 50 -22.21 1.52 9.98
C GLY A 50 -22.04 2.77 10.85
N GLU A 51 -22.90 2.98 11.85
CA GLU A 51 -22.80 4.14 12.75
C GLU A 51 -21.57 4.00 13.64
N THR A 52 -21.40 2.83 14.26
CA THR A 52 -20.24 2.46 15.06
C THR A 52 -18.96 2.54 14.22
N ALA A 53 -19.00 2.03 12.98
CA ALA A 53 -17.88 2.13 12.05
C ALA A 53 -17.51 3.58 11.74
N LEU A 54 -18.49 4.44 11.45
CA LEU A 54 -18.27 5.84 11.13
C LEU A 54 -17.62 6.57 12.32
N GLN A 55 -18.22 6.44 13.51
CA GLN A 55 -17.69 7.05 14.74
C GLN A 55 -16.25 6.63 15.03
N ALA A 56 -15.97 5.33 14.92
CA ALA A 56 -14.63 4.78 15.13
C ALA A 56 -13.63 5.25 14.06
N ALA A 57 -14.04 5.33 12.80
CA ALA A 57 -13.19 5.82 11.72
C ALA A 57 -12.81 7.30 11.90
N HIS A 58 -13.77 8.17 12.22
CA HIS A 58 -13.46 9.57 12.54
C HIS A 58 -12.55 9.70 13.77
N ALA A 59 -12.77 8.88 14.80
CA ALA A 59 -11.90 8.87 15.97
C ALA A 59 -10.46 8.46 15.62
N ALA A 60 -10.29 7.42 14.79
CA ALA A 60 -8.99 6.98 14.31
C ALA A 60 -8.28 8.07 13.49
N VAL A 61 -9.01 8.73 12.59
CA VAL A 61 -8.48 9.85 11.79
C VAL A 61 -8.03 11.01 12.67
N ARG A 62 -8.85 11.42 13.66
CA ARG A 62 -8.44 12.45 14.64
C ARG A 62 -7.23 12.02 15.47
N GLY A 63 -7.06 10.72 15.70
CA GLY A 63 -5.89 10.13 16.34
C GLY A 63 -4.64 10.06 15.46
N GLY A 64 -4.70 10.54 14.20
CA GLY A 64 -3.56 10.61 13.29
C GLY A 64 -3.46 9.45 12.30
N VAL A 65 -4.47 8.58 12.20
CA VAL A 65 -4.51 7.56 11.15
C VAL A 65 -4.75 8.23 9.80
N SER A 66 -3.78 8.08 8.89
CA SER A 66 -3.82 8.68 7.55
C SER A 66 -4.19 7.71 6.43
N VAL A 67 -4.14 6.40 6.71
CA VAL A 67 -4.55 5.34 5.80
C VAL A 67 -5.40 4.31 6.56
N LEU A 68 -6.65 4.16 6.15
CA LEU A 68 -7.64 3.32 6.83
C LEU A 68 -8.48 2.53 5.83
N GLU A 69 -8.72 1.26 6.14
CA GLU A 69 -9.74 0.45 5.48
C GLU A 69 -10.91 0.16 6.42
N VAL A 70 -12.10 0.07 5.83
CA VAL A 70 -13.28 -0.52 6.48
C VAL A 70 -13.64 -1.79 5.71
N VAL A 71 -13.90 -2.89 6.42
CA VAL A 71 -14.10 -4.20 5.77
C VAL A 71 -15.55 -4.44 5.37
N MET A 72 -15.77 -5.07 4.21
CA MET A 72 -17.08 -5.37 3.60
C MET A 72 -18.11 -6.02 4.52
N PRO A 73 -17.74 -6.93 5.46
CA PRO A 73 -18.72 -7.50 6.37
C PRO A 73 -19.33 -6.50 7.38
N THR A 74 -18.78 -5.28 7.47
CA THR A 74 -19.37 -4.19 8.27
C THR A 74 -20.59 -3.63 7.53
N PRO A 75 -21.81 -3.69 8.09
CA PRO A 75 -22.98 -3.08 7.46
C PRO A 75 -22.75 -1.58 7.23
N GLY A 76 -23.21 -1.04 6.10
CA GLY A 76 -23.07 0.38 5.78
C GLY A 76 -21.65 0.82 5.39
N VAL A 77 -20.76 -0.12 5.04
CA VAL A 77 -19.35 0.16 4.70
C VAL A 77 -19.19 1.22 3.59
N LEU A 78 -20.07 1.22 2.58
CA LEU A 78 -19.95 2.11 1.43
C LEU A 78 -20.25 3.56 1.81
N GLU A 79 -21.29 3.76 2.62
CA GLU A 79 -21.69 5.05 3.16
C GLU A 79 -20.61 5.62 4.10
N VAL A 80 -19.96 4.75 4.88
CA VAL A 80 -18.82 5.14 5.72
C VAL A 80 -17.66 5.63 4.85
N ILE A 81 -17.33 4.93 3.77
CA ILE A 81 -16.24 5.33 2.87
C ILE A 81 -16.56 6.64 2.15
N GLU A 82 -17.79 6.80 1.69
CA GLU A 82 -18.24 8.04 1.05
C GLU A 82 -18.08 9.23 2.00
N ASP A 83 -18.51 9.09 3.26
CA ASP A 83 -18.33 10.15 4.25
C ASP A 83 -16.86 10.45 4.50
N LEU A 84 -16.02 9.44 4.74
CA LEU A 84 -14.61 9.64 5.05
C LEU A 84 -13.86 10.33 3.91
N CYS A 85 -14.10 9.92 2.66
CA CYS A 85 -13.49 10.53 1.49
C CYS A 85 -13.92 11.99 1.32
N ARG A 86 -15.19 12.32 1.63
CA ARG A 86 -15.71 13.69 1.61
C ARG A 86 -15.16 14.54 2.75
N SER A 87 -15.12 13.98 3.95
CA SER A 87 -14.73 14.66 5.20
C SER A 87 -13.21 14.89 5.27
N TYR A 88 -12.40 14.01 4.68
CA TYR A 88 -10.94 14.05 4.75
C TYR A 88 -10.29 13.79 3.38
N PRO A 89 -10.42 14.72 2.41
CA PRO A 89 -9.97 14.50 1.03
C PRO A 89 -8.43 14.37 0.87
N SER A 90 -7.67 14.73 1.89
CA SER A 90 -6.20 14.58 1.91
C SER A 90 -5.72 13.22 2.44
N LEU A 91 -6.62 12.39 2.97
CA LEU A 91 -6.32 11.07 3.52
C LEU A 91 -6.73 9.95 2.56
N THR A 92 -6.23 8.74 2.82
CA THR A 92 -6.44 7.59 1.94
C THR A 92 -7.34 6.57 2.62
N PHE A 93 -8.47 6.27 1.98
CA PHE A 93 -9.44 5.29 2.46
C PHE A 93 -9.63 4.16 1.47
N GLY A 94 -9.85 2.97 1.98
CA GLY A 94 -10.07 1.79 1.17
C GLY A 94 -11.08 0.83 1.77
N VAL A 95 -11.39 -0.23 1.02
CA VAL A 95 -12.33 -1.26 1.45
C VAL A 95 -11.63 -2.60 1.49
N GLY A 96 -11.72 -3.27 2.63
CA GLY A 96 -11.14 -4.59 2.84
C GLY A 96 -12.16 -5.72 2.71
N THR A 97 -11.68 -6.95 2.55
CA THR A 97 -12.55 -8.14 2.38
C THR A 97 -13.45 -8.04 1.12
N VAL A 98 -12.95 -7.46 0.04
CA VAL A 98 -13.65 -7.44 -1.25
C VAL A 98 -13.45 -8.80 -1.93
N LEU A 99 -14.53 -9.50 -2.29
CA LEU A 99 -14.44 -10.90 -2.75
C LEU A 99 -14.86 -11.11 -4.20
N ASN A 100 -15.37 -10.09 -4.87
CA ASN A 100 -15.85 -10.16 -6.24
C ASN A 100 -15.81 -8.76 -6.89
N ALA A 101 -15.89 -8.73 -8.21
CA ALA A 101 -15.82 -7.48 -8.97
C ALA A 101 -17.04 -6.56 -8.76
N ALA A 102 -18.21 -7.10 -8.43
CA ALA A 102 -19.40 -6.28 -8.18
C ALA A 102 -19.22 -5.41 -6.92
N ASP A 103 -18.68 -5.99 -5.85
CA ASP A 103 -18.38 -5.25 -4.62
C ASP A 103 -17.19 -4.30 -4.81
N ALA A 104 -16.20 -4.68 -5.62
CA ALA A 104 -15.12 -3.78 -6.01
C ALA A 104 -15.68 -2.52 -6.69
N ARG A 105 -16.56 -2.67 -7.68
CA ARG A 105 -17.19 -1.53 -8.38
C ARG A 105 -18.01 -0.64 -7.43
N LYS A 106 -18.74 -1.23 -6.49
CA LYS A 106 -19.49 -0.46 -5.48
C LYS A 106 -18.56 0.35 -4.57
N ALA A 107 -17.49 -0.26 -4.07
CA ALA A 107 -16.50 0.41 -3.23
C ALA A 107 -15.80 1.55 -3.98
N ILE A 108 -15.47 1.35 -5.25
CA ILE A 108 -14.90 2.41 -6.10
C ILE A 108 -15.92 3.53 -6.32
N GLY A 109 -17.18 3.18 -6.56
CA GLY A 109 -18.28 4.13 -6.70
C GLY A 109 -18.49 4.99 -5.45
N SER A 110 -18.22 4.47 -4.26
CA SER A 110 -18.26 5.22 -2.99
C SER A 110 -16.96 6.02 -2.72
N GLY A 111 -15.98 5.98 -3.64
CA GLY A 111 -14.75 6.76 -3.54
C GLY A 111 -13.57 6.03 -2.90
N ALA A 112 -13.62 4.70 -2.74
CA ALA A 112 -12.46 3.93 -2.25
C ALA A 112 -11.25 4.14 -3.15
N GLN A 113 -10.09 4.41 -2.54
CA GLN A 113 -8.82 4.67 -3.22
C GLN A 113 -7.95 3.42 -3.31
N PHE A 114 -8.22 2.42 -2.46
CA PHE A 114 -7.65 1.08 -2.58
C PHE A 114 -8.65 0.01 -2.12
N LEU A 115 -8.44 -1.22 -2.58
CA LEU A 115 -9.24 -2.39 -2.24
C LEU A 115 -8.33 -3.49 -1.71
N MET A 116 -8.84 -4.29 -0.77
CA MET A 116 -8.11 -5.43 -0.24
C MET A 116 -8.97 -6.69 -0.21
N SER A 117 -8.35 -7.83 -0.48
CA SER A 117 -8.98 -9.14 -0.41
C SER A 117 -8.17 -10.08 0.50
N PRO A 118 -8.80 -11.09 1.14
CA PRO A 118 -8.06 -12.11 1.89
C PRO A 118 -7.20 -13.03 1.00
N GLY A 119 -7.56 -13.14 -0.27
CA GLY A 119 -6.85 -13.89 -1.31
C GLY A 119 -6.74 -13.07 -2.60
N THR A 120 -6.17 -13.65 -3.65
CA THR A 120 -6.15 -13.01 -4.97
C THR A 120 -7.46 -13.26 -5.72
N VAL A 121 -8.18 -12.19 -6.08
CA VAL A 121 -9.40 -12.25 -6.88
C VAL A 121 -9.10 -11.73 -8.28
N MET A 122 -8.90 -12.66 -9.23
CA MET A 122 -8.46 -12.34 -10.59
C MET A 122 -9.39 -11.38 -11.34
N GLU A 123 -10.70 -11.52 -11.13
CA GLU A 123 -11.69 -10.62 -11.73
C GLU A 123 -11.48 -9.16 -11.31
N ILE A 124 -11.05 -8.92 -10.07
CA ILE A 124 -10.77 -7.56 -9.59
C ILE A 124 -9.49 -7.02 -10.25
N LEU A 125 -8.46 -7.85 -10.45
CA LEU A 125 -7.24 -7.42 -11.15
C LEU A 125 -7.54 -7.01 -12.59
N HIS A 126 -8.31 -7.82 -13.31
CA HIS A 126 -8.65 -7.54 -14.71
C HIS A 126 -9.61 -6.35 -14.86
N ASP A 127 -10.64 -6.25 -14.00
CA ASP A 127 -11.61 -5.15 -14.06
C ASP A 127 -11.00 -3.78 -13.73
N LEU A 128 -9.85 -3.75 -13.05
CA LEU A 128 -9.20 -2.52 -12.59
C LEU A 128 -8.00 -2.10 -13.42
N GLU A 129 -7.68 -2.77 -14.53
CA GLU A 129 -6.54 -2.38 -15.40
C GLU A 129 -6.58 -0.90 -15.81
N GLU A 130 -7.78 -0.33 -15.98
CA GLU A 130 -7.99 1.08 -16.35
C GLU A 130 -8.35 1.99 -15.15
N SER A 131 -8.47 1.42 -13.95
CA SER A 131 -8.86 2.16 -12.73
C SER A 131 -7.63 2.76 -12.04
N LYS A 132 -7.79 3.94 -11.42
CA LYS A 132 -6.74 4.55 -10.58
C LYS A 132 -6.69 3.97 -9.16
N VAL A 133 -7.51 2.96 -8.88
CA VAL A 133 -7.70 2.37 -7.56
C VAL A 133 -6.70 1.23 -7.38
N LEU A 134 -5.96 1.26 -6.28
CA LEU A 134 -4.98 0.24 -5.96
C LEU A 134 -5.66 -1.04 -5.45
N TYR A 135 -5.35 -2.19 -6.03
CA TYR A 135 -5.78 -3.48 -5.49
C TYR A 135 -4.65 -4.19 -4.75
N ILE A 136 -4.92 -4.64 -3.52
CA ILE A 136 -3.97 -5.34 -2.65
C ILE A 136 -4.52 -6.74 -2.31
N PRO A 137 -4.19 -7.77 -3.10
CA PRO A 137 -4.63 -9.12 -2.81
C PRO A 137 -3.86 -9.71 -1.62
N GLY A 138 -4.56 -10.56 -0.86
CA GLY A 138 -3.95 -11.41 0.15
C GLY A 138 -3.27 -12.61 -0.51
N VAL A 139 -2.12 -13.00 0.03
CA VAL A 139 -1.32 -14.15 -0.38
C VAL A 139 -0.66 -14.76 0.86
N LEU A 140 -0.40 -16.06 0.85
CA LEU A 140 0.27 -16.72 1.97
C LEU A 140 1.62 -17.30 1.54
N THR A 141 1.68 -17.89 0.36
CA THR A 141 2.84 -18.63 -0.14
C THR A 141 3.67 -17.84 -1.16
N PRO A 142 4.97 -18.14 -1.34
CA PRO A 142 5.76 -17.54 -2.41
C PRO A 142 5.16 -17.71 -3.81
N SER A 143 4.53 -18.87 -4.08
CA SER A 143 3.86 -19.11 -5.36
C SER A 143 2.68 -18.18 -5.57
N GLU A 144 1.87 -17.93 -4.54
CA GLU A 144 0.76 -16.97 -4.62
C GLU A 144 1.26 -15.54 -4.79
N VAL A 145 2.37 -15.16 -4.13
CA VAL A 145 3.03 -13.87 -4.35
C VAL A 145 3.40 -13.71 -5.83
N LEU A 146 4.10 -14.70 -6.41
CA LEU A 146 4.52 -14.66 -7.82
C LEU A 146 3.31 -14.59 -8.76
N SER A 147 2.28 -15.42 -8.52
CA SER A 147 1.06 -15.41 -9.33
C SER A 147 0.34 -14.06 -9.29
N ALA A 148 0.19 -13.46 -8.11
CA ALA A 148 -0.46 -12.16 -7.97
C ALA A 148 0.35 -11.03 -8.65
N CYS A 149 1.67 -11.02 -8.47
CA CYS A 149 2.54 -10.04 -9.11
C CYS A 149 2.52 -10.19 -10.65
N ASN A 150 2.57 -11.42 -11.17
CA ASN A 150 2.49 -11.69 -12.61
C ASN A 150 1.14 -11.30 -13.22
N ALA A 151 0.08 -11.35 -12.41
CA ALA A 151 -1.26 -10.89 -12.77
C ALA A 151 -1.45 -9.36 -12.64
N GLY A 152 -0.40 -8.60 -12.31
CA GLY A 152 -0.42 -7.14 -12.30
C GLY A 152 -0.60 -6.48 -10.93
N ALA A 153 -0.61 -7.24 -9.82
CA ALA A 153 -0.65 -6.63 -8.50
C ALA A 153 0.64 -5.82 -8.24
N GLU A 154 0.53 -4.56 -7.78
CA GLU A 154 1.68 -3.73 -7.41
C GLU A 154 2.19 -4.02 -5.98
N VAL A 155 1.29 -4.48 -5.12
CA VAL A 155 1.56 -4.81 -3.72
C VAL A 155 0.64 -5.95 -3.30
N VAL A 156 1.15 -6.84 -2.45
CA VAL A 156 0.38 -7.95 -1.87
C VAL A 156 0.42 -7.87 -0.36
N LYS A 157 -0.60 -8.40 0.30
CA LYS A 157 -0.66 -8.58 1.75
C LYS A 157 -0.35 -10.04 2.09
N VAL A 158 0.62 -10.29 2.96
CA VAL A 158 0.80 -11.63 3.53
C VAL A 158 -0.34 -11.89 4.53
N TYR A 159 -1.19 -12.87 4.24
CA TYR A 159 -2.42 -13.14 5.00
C TYR A 159 -2.93 -14.59 4.80
N PRO A 160 -3.48 -15.24 5.85
CA PRO A 160 -3.48 -14.83 7.25
C PRO A 160 -2.12 -15.14 7.91
N VAL A 161 -1.53 -14.20 8.67
CA VAL A 161 -0.21 -14.44 9.30
C VAL A 161 -0.28 -15.28 10.57
N SER A 162 -1.47 -15.47 11.13
CA SER A 162 -1.72 -16.30 12.31
C SER A 162 -1.27 -17.74 12.14
N VAL A 163 -1.42 -18.30 10.93
CA VAL A 163 -0.96 -19.66 10.60
C VAL A 163 0.57 -19.77 10.50
N MET A 164 1.27 -18.65 10.48
CA MET A 164 2.73 -18.54 10.42
C MET A 164 3.34 -18.04 11.74
N GLY A 165 2.54 -18.03 12.81
CA GLY A 165 2.96 -17.55 14.14
C GLY A 165 3.01 -16.02 14.27
N GLY A 166 2.50 -15.27 13.28
CA GLY A 166 2.34 -13.82 13.36
C GLY A 166 1.01 -13.43 14.04
N GLU A 167 0.96 -12.26 14.68
CA GLU A 167 -0.30 -11.76 15.24
C GLU A 167 -1.17 -11.09 14.17
N GLU A 168 -2.45 -11.42 14.20
CA GLU A 168 -3.47 -10.78 13.36
C GLU A 168 -3.99 -9.52 14.06
N GLY A 169 -3.43 -8.37 13.69
CA GLY A 169 -3.72 -7.08 14.33
C GLY A 169 -4.66 -6.19 13.53
N LYS A 170 -5.28 -5.22 14.23
CA LYS A 170 -6.04 -4.11 13.62
C LYS A 170 -5.15 -3.11 12.86
N ILE A 171 -3.82 -3.22 13.02
CA ILE A 171 -2.83 -2.44 12.28
C ILE A 171 -2.09 -3.40 11.35
N GLN A 172 -2.20 -3.16 10.05
CA GLN A 172 -1.60 -4.03 9.04
C GLN A 172 -0.24 -3.47 8.59
N ARG A 173 0.77 -4.33 8.60
CA ARG A 173 2.15 -4.01 8.19
C ARG A 173 2.77 -5.03 7.23
N ASN A 174 2.09 -6.14 6.97
CA ASN A 174 2.64 -7.30 6.28
C ASN A 174 2.46 -7.17 4.76
N PHE A 175 2.90 -6.05 4.19
CA PHE A 175 2.78 -5.74 2.77
C PHE A 175 4.11 -5.96 2.06
N ARG A 176 4.04 -6.48 0.83
CA ARG A 176 5.20 -6.65 -0.04
C ARG A 176 4.91 -6.05 -1.41
N THR A 177 5.77 -5.13 -1.86
CA THR A 177 5.67 -4.58 -3.21
C THR A 177 6.16 -5.61 -4.24
N CYS A 178 5.43 -5.72 -5.33
CA CYS A 178 5.83 -6.47 -6.51
C CYS A 178 6.73 -5.56 -7.35
N GLN A 179 8.05 -5.62 -7.16
CA GLN A 179 8.96 -4.84 -8.00
C GLN A 179 9.07 -5.49 -9.39
N SER A 180 8.87 -4.69 -10.44
CA SER A 180 8.89 -5.10 -11.85
C SER A 180 10.27 -5.38 -12.45
N SER A 181 11.33 -5.56 -11.66
CA SER A 181 12.70 -5.59 -12.20
C SER A 181 13.69 -6.61 -11.62
N HIS A 182 13.28 -7.54 -10.76
CA HIS A 182 14.15 -8.66 -10.35
C HIS A 182 13.34 -9.97 -10.26
N CYS A 183 12.99 -10.51 -11.43
CA CYS A 183 12.92 -11.95 -11.66
C CYS A 183 14.21 -12.31 -12.43
#